data_AF-A0AAU9DIX8-F1
#
_entry.id   AF-A0AAU9DIX8-F1
#
_cell.length_a   1.000
_cell.length_b   1.000
_cell.length_c   1.000
_cell.angle_alpha   90.00
_cell.angle_beta   90.00
_cell.angle_gamma   90.00
#
_symmetry.space_group_name_H-M   'P 1'
#
loop_
_entity.id
_entity.type
_entity.pdbx_description
1 polymer ?
#
loop_
_entity_poly.entity_id
_entity_poly.type
_entity_poly.pdbx_seq_one_letter_code
_entity_poly.pdbx_strand_id
1 'polypeptide(L)' 'MDIQMPVLNGIEATKIIRENKKYNKIIIIGVSAFALEKEINEAIQFGMDDYIVKPFKK' A
#
# COMPACT_ATOMS: atom_id res chain seq x y z
N MET A 1 -5.06 -0.28 0.95
CA MET A 1 -4.52 0.71 0.02
C MET A 1 -4.40 0.04 -1.33
N ASP A 2 -5.23 0.41 -2.30
CA ASP A 2 -5.06 -0.13 -3.66
C ASP A 2 -3.80 0.49 -4.28
N ILE A 3 -2.89 -0.33 -4.81
CA ILE A 3 -1.68 0.17 -5.48
C ILE A 3 -2.05 0.83 -6.81
N GLN A 4 -2.98 0.23 -7.56
CA GLN A 4 -3.36 0.71 -8.88
C GLN A 4 -4.59 1.60 -8.78
N MET A 5 -4.34 2.91 -8.61
CA MET A 5 -5.38 3.94 -8.58
C MET A 5 -5.15 4.98 -9.69
N PRO A 6 -6.21 5.53 -10.30
CA PRO A 6 -6.08 6.65 -11.22
C PRO A 6 -5.64 7.91 -10.46
N VAL A 7 -4.96 8.82 -11.16
CA VAL A 7 -4.46 10.11 -10.67
C VAL A 7 -3.30 10.04 -9.68
N LEU A 8 -3.41 9.25 -8.60
CA LEU A 8 -2.39 9.11 -7.56
C LEU A 8 -2.20 7.64 -7.21
N ASN A 9 -0.98 7.12 -7.34
CA ASN A 9 -0.67 5.73 -7.01
C ASN A 9 -0.78 5.50 -5.49
N GLY A 10 -1.22 4.31 -5.06
CA GLY A 10 -1.30 3.93 -3.64
C GLY A 10 0.03 4.03 -2.88
N ILE A 11 1.17 3.83 -3.55
CA ILE A 11 2.52 4.04 -3.01
C ILE A 11 2.75 5.52 -2.72
N GLU A 12 2.40 6.41 -3.65
CA GLU A 12 2.54 7.86 -3.46
C GLU A 12 1.60 8.36 -2.36
N ALA A 13 0.37 7.87 -2.34
CA ALA A 13 -0.58 8.13 -1.26
C ALA A 13 -0.03 7.69 0.10
N THR A 14 0.61 6.52 0.17
CA THR A 14 1.23 6.01 1.40
C THR A 14 2.35 6.92 1.88
N LYS A 15 3.22 7.39 0.99
CA LYS A 15 4.28 8.35 1.33
C LYS A 15 3.70 9.63 1.94
N ILE A 16 2.69 10.22 1.29
CA ILE A 16 2.01 11.43 1.78
C ILE A 16 1.41 11.21 3.17
N ILE A 17 0.80 10.04 3.42
CA ILE A 17 0.25 9.70 4.74
C ILE A 17 1.38 9.59 5.79
N ARG A 18 2.51 8.96 5.45
CA ARG A 18 3.66 8.78 6.36
C ARG A 18 4.39 10.08 6.68
N GLU A 19 4.42 11.03 5.75
CA GLU A 19 5.00 12.37 5.97
C GLU A 19 4.17 13.20 6.97
N ASN A 20 2.87 12.93 7.06
CA ASN A 20 1.99 13.61 8.00
C ASN A 20 2.16 13.04 9.42
N LYS A 21 2.77 13.81 10.34
CA LYS A 21 2.99 13.41 11.75
C LYS A 21 1.73 12.96 12.50
N LYS A 22 0.54 13.44 12.10
CA LYS A 22 -0.73 13.02 12.71
C LYS A 22 -1.15 11.61 12.28
N TYR A 23 -0.73 11.19 11.09
CA TYR A 23 -1.20 9.97 10.43
C TYR A 23 -0.10 8.93 10.22
N ASN A 24 1.16 9.25 10.52
CA ASN A 24 2.30 8.39 10.27
C ASN A 24 2.28 7.03 11.00
N LYS A 25 1.40 6.85 11.99
CA LYS A 25 1.19 5.58 12.72
C LYS A 25 -0.09 4.82 12.32
N ILE A 26 -0.89 5.33 11.38
CA ILE A 26 -2.08 4.59 10.90
C ILE A 26 -1.61 3.32 10.21
N ILE A 27 -2.30 2.20 10.44
CA ILE A 27 -1.98 0.96 9.74
C ILE A 27 -2.44 1.06 8.28
N ILE A 28 -1.53 0.81 7.35
CA ILE A 28 -1.77 0.83 5.90
C ILE A 28 -1.48 -0.56 5.35
N ILE A 29 -2.52 -1.26 4.94
CA ILE A 29 -2.40 -2.57 4.29
C ILE A 29 -2.51 -2.38 2.78
N GLY A 30 -1.48 -2.74 2.02
CA GLY A 30 -1.46 -2.75 0.56
C GLY A 30 -2.40 -3.81 -0.02
N VAL A 31 -3.02 -3.50 -1.15
CA VAL A 31 -3.91 -4.42 -1.87
C VAL A 31 -3.66 -4.27 -3.36
N SER A 32 -3.38 -5.37 -4.07
CA SER A 32 -3.36 -5.39 -5.53
C SER A 32 -3.75 -6.76 -6.09
N ALA A 33 -4.09 -6.80 -7.38
CA ALA A 33 -4.51 -8.00 -8.10
C ALA A 33 -3.34 -8.97 -8.36
N PHE A 34 -2.10 -8.48 -8.22
CA PHE A 34 -0.90 -9.25 -8.44
C PHE A 34 -0.20 -9.55 -7.12
N ALA A 35 0.44 -10.72 -7.05
CA ALA A 35 1.24 -11.17 -5.92
C ALA A 35 2.73 -11.17 -6.27
N LEU A 36 3.16 -10.22 -7.11
CA LEU A 36 4.55 -10.14 -7.51
C LEU A 36 5.38 -9.71 -6.29
N GLU A 37 6.36 -10.53 -5.92
CA GLU A 37 7.23 -10.30 -4.76
C GLU A 37 7.85 -8.89 -4.79
N LYS A 38 8.19 -8.39 -5.99
CA LYS A 38 8.68 -7.03 -6.20
C LYS A 38 7.68 -5.96 -5.73
N GLU A 39 6.39 -6.10 -6.07
CA GLU A 39 5.36 -5.13 -5.68
C GLU A 39 5.12 -5.14 -4.17
N ILE A 40 5.15 -6.32 -3.55
CA ILE A 40 5.04 -6.50 -2.10
C ILE A 40 6.22 -5.82 -1.40
N ASN A 41 7.44 -6.08 -1.87
CA ASN A 41 8.65 -5.49 -1.31
C ASN A 41 8.64 -3.97 -1.44
N GLU A 42 8.24 -3.43 -2.61
CA GLU A 42 8.08 -2.00 -2.80
C GLU A 42 7.03 -1.41 -1.83
N ALA A 43 5.86 -2.04 -1.70
CA ALA A 43 4.80 -1.60 -0.80
C ALA A 43 5.28 -1.50 0.66
N ILE A 44 5.93 -2.55 1.17
CA ILE A 44 6.50 -2.59 2.52
C ILE A 44 7.59 -1.51 2.67
N GLN A 45 8.50 -1.41 1.70
CA GLN A 45 9.60 -0.44 1.71
C GLN A 45 9.10 1.02 1.75
N PHE A 46 7.98 1.31 1.09
CA PHE A 46 7.37 2.64 1.08
C PHE A 46 6.47 2.92 2.28
N GLY A 47 6.44 2.01 3.26
CA GLY A 47 5.80 2.24 4.55
C GLY A 47 4.40 1.66 4.65
N MET A 48 4.00 0.72 3.81
CA MET A 48 2.84 -0.13 4.12
C MET A 48 3.24 -1.16 5.19
N ASP A 49 2.30 -1.49 6.08
CA ASP A 49 2.54 -2.41 7.19
C ASP A 49 2.34 -3.88 6.78
N ASP A 50 1.51 -4.12 5.77
CA ASP A 50 1.23 -5.45 5.24
C ASP A 50 0.68 -5.37 3.81
N TYR A 51 0.48 -6.51 3.15
CA TYR A 51 -0.01 -6.61 1.79
C TYR A 51 -0.95 -7.81 1.59
N ILE A 52 -2.08 -7.60 0.91
CA ILE A 52 -3.07 -8.64 0.60
C ILE A 52 -3.39 -8.68 -0.90
N VAL A 53 -3.44 -9.87 -1.48
CA VAL A 53 -3.76 -10.09 -2.89
C VAL A 53 -5.28 -10.18 -3.10
N LYS A 54 -5.85 -9.37 -4.00
CA LYS A 54 -7.26 -9.48 -4.44
C LYS A 54 -7.37 -10.40 -5.67
N PRO A 55 -8.46 -11.18 -5.84
CA PRO A 55 -9.64 -11.25 -4.98
C PRO A 55 -9.40 -12.15 -3.76
N PHE A 56 -9.92 -11.73 -2.61
CA PHE A 56 -9.90 -12.51 -1.38
C PHE A 56 -11.05 -13.54 -1.41
N LYS A 57 -10.77 -14.78 -1.01
CA LYS A 57 -11.82 -15.78 -0.76
C LYS A 57 -12.26 -15.69 0.71
N LYS A 58 -13.56 -15.82 0.93
CA LYS A 58 -14.22 -15.74 2.24
C LYS A 58 -14.06 -17.04 3.03
#